data_AF-A0A642PND3-F1
#
_entry.id   AF-A0A642PND3-F1
#
_cell.length_a   1.000
_cell.length_b   1.000
_cell.length_c   1.000
_cell.angle_alpha   90.00
_cell.angle_beta   90.00
_cell.angle_gamma   90.00
#
_symmetry.space_group_name_H-M   'P 1'
#
loop_
_entity.id
_entity.type
_entity.pdbx_description
1 polymer ?
#
loop_
_entity_poly.entity_id
_entity_poly.type
_entity_poly.pdbx_seq_one_letter_code
_entity_poly.pdbx_strand_id
1 'polypeptide(L)'
;MIDLSRIVAKEGIGEGGNWKVYRCLLQDCSSVIVKESKGFVDMAIKGSIKKYQFIKALDIPTTSFLEVSSLDGKPVLVTEDLNSDNLCFVSPNSVKTEKDELLACLRDNLTPCLSSERIDSKSEQYFYKNKIKEISNFPSFLQRVKEDINKAACNNISIAFDSYFFSIEKGKSCSVIDYKIADWDNIEECEDIDFKELLNVNIVEFQEAMFRFLELFVQEGEKRELYQSLISCLTP
;
A
#
# COMPACT_ATOMS: atom_id res chain seq x y z
N MET A 1 3.30 -15.50 16.83
CA MET A 1 4.16 -16.22 15.88
C MET A 1 3.33 -17.26 15.15
N ILE A 2 2.95 -16.90 13.94
CA ILE A 2 2.22 -17.73 12.99
C ILE A 2 3.14 -18.86 12.55
N ASP A 3 2.62 -20.07 12.70
CA ASP A 3 3.29 -21.29 12.26
C ASP A 3 3.10 -21.48 10.75
N LEU A 4 4.15 -21.16 9.99
CA LEU A 4 4.16 -21.27 8.53
C LEU A 4 4.29 -22.71 8.03
N SER A 5 4.50 -23.71 8.90
CA SER A 5 4.42 -25.12 8.51
C SER A 5 3.00 -25.55 8.10
N ARG A 6 2.00 -24.75 8.48
CA ARG A 6 0.58 -24.95 8.19
C ARG A 6 0.14 -24.35 6.84
N ILE A 7 1.06 -23.87 6.01
CA ILE A 7 0.74 -23.36 4.67
C ILE A 7 0.28 -24.51 3.77
N VAL A 8 -0.90 -24.37 3.15
CA VAL A 8 -1.46 -25.34 2.19
C VAL A 8 -1.42 -24.83 0.75
N ALA A 9 -1.30 -23.52 0.54
CA ALA A 9 -1.08 -22.92 -0.76
C ALA A 9 -0.28 -21.62 -0.64
N LYS A 10 0.58 -21.34 -1.63
CA LYS A 10 1.42 -20.14 -1.71
C LYS A 10 1.28 -19.54 -3.11
N GLU A 11 0.88 -18.27 -3.18
CA GLU A 11 0.72 -17.49 -4.41
C GLU A 11 1.66 -16.29 -4.37
N GLY A 12 2.48 -16.10 -5.41
CA GLY A 12 3.23 -14.85 -5.58
C GLY A 12 2.29 -13.74 -5.99
N ILE A 13 2.26 -12.64 -5.23
CA ILE A 13 1.32 -11.52 -5.44
C ILE A 13 2.02 -10.17 -5.64
N GLY A 14 3.34 -10.12 -5.49
CA GLY A 14 4.12 -8.92 -5.71
C GLY A 14 5.60 -9.17 -5.59
N GLU A 15 6.38 -8.35 -6.27
CA GLU A 15 7.84 -8.38 -6.21
C GLU A 15 8.40 -6.96 -6.33
N GLY A 16 9.03 -6.48 -5.26
CA GLY A 16 9.65 -5.16 -5.19
C GLY A 16 11.18 -5.24 -5.17
N GLY A 17 11.85 -4.10 -4.93
CA GLY A 17 13.31 -4.05 -4.83
C GLY A 17 13.87 -4.91 -3.68
N ASN A 18 13.20 -4.86 -2.53
CA ASN A 18 13.64 -5.53 -1.30
C ASN A 18 12.95 -6.85 -1.03
N TRP A 19 11.73 -7.06 -1.55
CA TRP A 19 10.85 -8.13 -1.10
C TRP A 19 10.27 -8.94 -2.26
N LYS A 20 10.14 -10.25 -2.06
CA LYS A 20 9.15 -11.09 -2.73
C LYS A 20 7.96 -11.25 -1.80
N VAL A 21 6.76 -11.02 -2.31
CA VAL A 21 5.55 -10.97 -1.51
C VAL A 21 4.62 -12.11 -1.93
N TYR A 22 4.23 -12.91 -0.95
CA TYR A 22 3.37 -14.07 -1.15
C TYR A 22 2.10 -13.94 -0.33
N ARG A 23 0.98 -14.36 -0.91
CA ARG A 23 -0.21 -14.74 -0.17
C ARG A 23 -0.11 -16.21 0.16
N CYS A 24 -0.24 -16.55 1.44
CA CYS A 24 -0.19 -17.92 1.93
C CYS A 24 -1.54 -18.29 2.55
N LEU A 25 -2.17 -19.36 2.06
CA LEU A 25 -3.36 -19.95 2.66
C LEU A 25 -2.93 -20.96 3.73
N LEU A 26 -3.49 -20.84 4.93
CA LEU A 26 -3.24 -21.74 6.05
C LEU A 26 -4.32 -22.84 6.13
N GLN A 27 -4.01 -23.92 6.85
CA GLN A 27 -4.93 -25.06 7.04
C GLN A 27 -6.30 -24.68 7.64
N ASP A 28 -6.40 -23.61 8.40
CA ASP A 28 -7.66 -23.10 8.98
C ASP A 28 -8.42 -22.16 8.03
N CYS A 29 -8.07 -22.17 6.74
CA CYS A 29 -8.63 -21.33 5.68
C CYS A 29 -8.39 -19.83 5.85
N SER A 30 -7.60 -19.40 6.84
CA SER A 30 -7.12 -18.02 6.92
C SER A 30 -5.98 -17.78 5.92
N SER A 31 -5.82 -16.53 5.49
CA SER A 31 -4.70 -16.10 4.65
C SER A 31 -3.81 -15.08 5.35
N VAL A 32 -2.51 -15.15 5.05
CA VAL A 32 -1.49 -14.22 5.56
C VAL A 32 -0.58 -13.79 4.42
N ILE A 33 0.06 -12.65 4.59
CA ILE A 33 1.08 -12.14 3.67
C ILE A 33 2.45 -12.47 4.22
N VAL A 34 3.29 -13.08 3.39
CA VAL A 34 4.69 -13.39 3.71
C VAL A 34 5.59 -12.56 2.81
N LYS A 35 6.47 -11.74 3.40
CA LYS A 35 7.52 -11.00 2.69
C LYS A 35 8.88 -11.71 2.90
N GLU A 36 9.45 -12.22 1.81
CA GLU A 36 10.80 -12.79 1.76
C GLU A 36 11.79 -11.71 1.29
N SER A 37 12.84 -11.44 2.07
CA SER A 37 13.87 -10.46 1.70
C SER A 37 14.74 -10.97 0.55
N LYS A 38 15.03 -10.09 -0.42
CA LYS A 38 16.00 -10.32 -1.50
C LYS A 38 17.44 -9.97 -1.12
N GLY A 39 17.62 -9.16 -0.07
CA GLY A 39 18.90 -8.59 0.34
C GLY A 39 19.30 -8.96 1.77
N PHE A 40 19.95 -8.03 2.48
CA PHE A 40 20.40 -8.19 3.87
C PHE A 40 19.23 -8.36 4.84
N VAL A 41 18.85 -9.62 5.04
CA VAL A 41 17.59 -10.03 5.67
C VAL A 41 17.39 -9.40 7.05
N ASP A 42 18.41 -9.42 7.91
CA ASP A 42 18.27 -8.94 9.28
C ASP A 42 18.03 -7.43 9.38
N MET A 43 18.70 -6.64 8.55
CA MET A 43 18.55 -5.18 8.56
C MET A 43 17.19 -4.77 7.99
N ALA A 44 16.77 -5.40 6.88
CA ALA A 44 15.46 -5.15 6.27
C ALA A 44 14.32 -5.51 7.23
N ILE A 45 14.36 -6.71 7.82
CA ILE A 45 13.33 -7.17 8.78
C ILE A 45 13.27 -6.27 10.02
N LYS A 46 14.42 -5.98 10.66
CA LYS A 46 14.44 -5.11 11.84
C LYS A 46 13.95 -3.70 11.53
N GLY A 47 14.33 -3.17 10.37
CA GLY A 47 13.88 -1.87 9.88
C GLY A 47 12.36 -1.82 9.74
N SER A 48 11.76 -2.76 8.99
CA SER A 48 10.30 -2.81 8.82
C SER A 48 9.55 -2.99 10.14
N ILE A 49 10.06 -3.80 11.08
CA ILE A 49 9.46 -3.98 12.41
C ILE A 49 9.49 -2.67 13.22
N LYS A 50 10.64 -1.96 13.27
CA LYS A 50 10.74 -0.67 13.96
C LYS A 50 9.73 0.32 13.39
N LYS A 51 9.67 0.42 12.05
CA LYS A 51 8.79 1.34 11.33
C LYS A 51 7.30 1.01 11.52
N TYR A 52 6.94 -0.28 11.51
CA TYR A 52 5.59 -0.73 11.89
C TYR A 52 5.23 -0.31 13.32
N GLN A 53 6.17 -0.47 14.27
CA GLN A 53 5.94 -0.10 15.67
C GLN A 53 5.68 1.40 15.85
N PHE A 54 6.34 2.26 15.07
CA PHE A 54 6.04 3.71 15.07
C PHE A 54 4.59 3.98 14.71
N ILE A 55 4.12 3.45 13.58
CA ILE A 55 2.75 3.65 13.11
C ILE A 55 1.75 3.06 14.11
N LYS A 56 2.02 1.84 14.60
CA LYS A 56 1.15 1.14 15.54
C LYS A 56 1.02 1.87 16.88
N ALA A 57 2.09 2.47 17.39
CA ALA A 57 2.09 3.21 18.65
C ALA A 57 1.28 4.52 18.58
N LEU A 58 1.10 5.08 17.39
CA LEU A 58 0.33 6.31 17.15
C LEU A 58 -1.15 6.06 16.86
N ASP A 59 -1.59 4.79 16.87
CA ASP A 59 -2.94 4.38 16.48
C ASP A 59 -3.31 4.85 15.05
N ILE A 60 -2.31 4.96 14.18
CA ILE A 60 -2.52 5.21 12.75
C ILE A 60 -2.89 3.88 12.09
N PRO A 61 -3.92 3.84 11.22
CA PRO A 61 -4.34 2.60 10.55
C PRO A 61 -3.18 1.86 9.87
N THR A 62 -2.92 0.64 10.30
CA THR A 62 -1.93 -0.27 9.72
C THR A 62 -2.42 -1.72 9.84
N THR A 63 -1.64 -2.69 9.40
CA THR A 63 -2.00 -4.11 9.56
C THR A 63 -2.13 -4.47 11.04
N SER A 64 -3.03 -5.41 11.32
CA SER A 64 -3.32 -5.87 12.68
C SER A 64 -2.11 -6.45 13.40
N PHE A 65 -1.16 -7.03 12.65
CA PHE A 65 0.12 -7.53 13.15
C PHE A 65 1.21 -7.45 12.06
N LEU A 66 2.47 -7.33 12.49
CA LEU A 66 3.66 -7.62 11.68
C LEU A 66 4.67 -8.33 12.58
N GLU A 67 5.07 -9.54 12.21
CA GLU A 67 6.00 -10.34 13.02
C GLU A 67 7.01 -11.11 12.17
N VAL A 68 8.08 -11.56 12.82
CA VAL A 68 9.10 -12.41 12.20
C VAL A 68 8.71 -13.87 12.40
N SER A 69 8.75 -14.66 11.34
CA SER A 69 8.59 -16.12 11.39
C SER A 69 9.70 -16.79 10.56
N SER A 70 9.62 -18.12 10.40
CA SER A 70 10.55 -18.89 9.58
C SER A 70 9.82 -19.65 8.49
N LEU A 71 10.31 -19.51 7.25
CA LEU A 71 9.87 -20.28 6.09
C LEU A 71 11.09 -20.96 5.48
N ASP A 72 11.07 -22.28 5.36
CA ASP A 72 12.19 -23.09 4.86
C ASP A 72 13.52 -22.80 5.59
N GLY A 73 13.45 -22.55 6.90
CA GLY A 73 14.60 -22.23 7.74
C GLY A 73 15.14 -20.80 7.58
N LYS A 74 14.48 -19.94 6.78
CA LYS A 74 14.87 -18.53 6.57
C LYS A 74 13.92 -17.58 7.31
N PRO A 75 14.42 -16.48 7.89
CA PRO A 75 13.56 -15.49 8.52
C PRO A 75 12.77 -14.71 7.45
N VAL A 76 11.48 -14.53 7.73
CA VAL A 76 10.52 -13.81 6.87
C VAL A 76 9.65 -12.89 7.71
N LEU A 77 9.08 -11.85 7.09
CA LEU A 77 8.01 -11.06 7.70
C LEU A 77 6.65 -11.70 7.38
N VAL A 78 5.77 -11.72 8.37
CA VAL A 78 4.39 -12.18 8.22
C VAL A 78 3.44 -11.09 8.70
N THR A 79 2.42 -10.79 7.91
CA THR A 79 1.41 -9.76 8.22
C THR A 79 0.01 -10.15 7.71
N GLU A 80 -0.98 -9.33 8.05
CA GLU A 80 -2.38 -9.47 7.66
C GLU A 80 -2.54 -9.48 6.12
N ASP A 81 -3.37 -10.38 5.60
CA ASP A 81 -3.89 -10.26 4.23
C ASP A 81 -5.05 -9.26 4.21
N LEU A 82 -4.77 -8.08 3.66
CA LEU A 82 -5.75 -6.99 3.58
C LEU A 82 -6.88 -7.27 2.59
N ASN A 83 -6.71 -8.24 1.69
CA ASN A 83 -7.58 -8.44 0.55
C ASN A 83 -8.49 -9.65 0.77
N SER A 84 -9.78 -9.36 0.98
CA SER A 84 -10.86 -10.36 1.03
C SER A 84 -11.63 -10.41 -0.30
N ASP A 85 -12.62 -11.30 -0.39
CA ASP A 85 -13.48 -11.40 -1.56
C ASP A 85 -14.21 -10.08 -1.84
N ASN A 86 -14.71 -9.40 -0.81
CA ASN A 86 -15.56 -8.22 -0.94
C ASN A 86 -14.80 -6.90 -0.75
N LEU A 87 -13.91 -6.81 0.24
CA LEU A 87 -13.14 -5.60 0.53
C LEU A 87 -11.68 -5.84 0.16
N CYS A 88 -11.14 -4.97 -0.68
CA CYS A 88 -9.76 -5.04 -1.13
C CYS A 88 -9.05 -3.72 -0.84
N PHE A 89 -7.81 -3.79 -0.38
CA PHE A 89 -6.91 -2.67 -0.26
C PHE A 89 -5.96 -2.64 -1.46
N VAL A 90 -5.99 -1.54 -2.20
CA VAL A 90 -5.19 -1.32 -3.40
C VAL A 90 -4.13 -0.26 -3.14
N SER A 91 -2.92 -0.49 -3.66
CA SER A 91 -1.89 0.53 -3.74
C SER A 91 -1.94 1.16 -5.13
N PRO A 92 -1.85 2.49 -5.26
CA PRO A 92 -1.77 3.14 -6.57
C PRO A 92 -0.41 2.93 -7.26
N ASN A 93 0.54 2.22 -6.64
CA ASN A 93 1.93 2.18 -7.09
C ASN A 93 2.28 0.95 -7.92
N SER A 94 1.42 -0.07 -7.89
CA SER A 94 1.67 -1.38 -8.49
C SER A 94 0.74 -1.69 -9.67
N VAL A 95 -0.08 -0.73 -10.10
CA VAL A 95 -0.89 -0.86 -11.33
C VAL A 95 0.00 -0.80 -12.55
N LYS A 96 -0.23 -1.70 -13.51
CA LYS A 96 0.33 -1.60 -14.85
C LYS A 96 -0.72 -0.96 -15.75
N THR A 97 -0.41 0.20 -16.30
CA THR A 97 -1.33 0.98 -17.14
C THR A 97 -1.17 0.62 -18.62
N GLU A 98 -2.15 1.00 -19.44
CA GLU A 98 -2.06 0.85 -20.91
C GLU A 98 -0.82 1.55 -21.49
N LYS A 99 -0.42 2.68 -20.90
CA LYS A 99 0.80 3.40 -21.28
C LYS A 99 2.06 2.58 -20.98
N ASP A 100 2.09 1.88 -19.85
CA ASP A 100 3.21 1.01 -19.50
C ASP A 100 3.32 -0.18 -20.45
N GLU A 101 2.19 -0.73 -20.87
CA GLU A 101 2.13 -1.79 -21.88
C GLU A 101 2.63 -1.29 -23.23
N LEU A 102 2.19 -0.11 -23.68
CA LEU A 102 2.68 0.49 -24.92
C LEU A 102 4.19 0.74 -24.89
N LEU A 103 4.71 1.27 -23.78
CA LEU A 103 6.14 1.51 -23.60
C LEU A 103 6.94 0.20 -23.56
N ALA A 104 6.41 -0.86 -22.95
CA ALA A 104 7.04 -2.18 -22.95
C ALA A 104 7.12 -2.75 -24.37
N CYS A 105 6.02 -2.71 -25.13
CA CYS A 105 5.98 -3.14 -26.53
C CYS A 105 7.00 -2.37 -27.39
N LEU A 106 7.14 -1.06 -27.19
CA LEU A 106 8.14 -0.25 -27.90
C LEU A 106 9.58 -0.66 -27.54
N ARG A 107 9.84 -0.97 -26.27
CA ARG A 107 11.17 -1.42 -25.79
C ARG A 107 11.54 -2.79 -26.34
N ASP A 108 10.62 -3.75 -26.29
CA ASP A 108 10.87 -5.12 -26.77
C ASP A 108 11.17 -5.16 -28.28
N ASN A 109 10.57 -4.23 -29.04
CA ASN A 109 10.86 -4.06 -30.47
C ASN A 109 12.25 -3.45 -30.75
N LEU A 110 12.84 -2.73 -29.79
CA LEU A 110 14.14 -2.05 -29.94
C LEU A 110 15.30 -2.84 -29.31
N THR A 111 15.04 -3.61 -28.26
CA THR A 111 16.03 -4.45 -27.59
C THR A 111 15.31 -5.59 -26.88
N PRO A 112 15.45 -6.85 -27.32
CA PRO A 112 14.83 -7.98 -26.63
C PRO A 112 15.60 -8.23 -25.32
N CYS A 113 15.15 -7.59 -24.25
CA CYS A 113 15.64 -7.83 -22.89
C CYS A 113 14.91 -9.04 -22.31
N LEU A 114 15.59 -9.83 -21.47
CA LEU A 114 14.94 -10.78 -20.57
C LEU A 114 14.06 -9.97 -19.58
N SER A 115 12.80 -9.73 -19.92
CA SER A 115 11.87 -9.10 -19.00
C SER A 115 11.62 -10.08 -17.86
N SER A 116 11.99 -9.69 -16.63
CA SER A 116 11.49 -10.38 -15.45
C SER A 116 9.97 -10.23 -15.46
N GLU A 117 9.23 -11.35 -15.49
CA GLU A 117 7.77 -11.33 -15.41
C GLU A 117 7.34 -10.63 -14.12
N ARG A 118 6.91 -9.38 -14.25
CA ARG A 118 6.32 -8.61 -13.16
C ARG A 118 5.05 -9.34 -12.70
N ILE A 119 4.92 -9.53 -11.39
CA ILE A 119 3.69 -10.06 -10.80
C ILE A 119 2.74 -8.89 -10.56
N ASP A 120 1.70 -8.80 -11.38
CA ASP A 120 0.68 -7.77 -11.24
C ASP A 120 -0.34 -8.13 -10.14
N SER A 121 -0.72 -7.15 -9.33
CA SER A 121 -1.77 -7.32 -8.32
C SER A 121 -3.12 -7.51 -8.98
N LYS A 122 -3.74 -8.68 -8.76
CA LYS A 122 -5.06 -9.01 -9.32
C LYS A 122 -6.14 -8.03 -8.88
N SER A 123 -6.12 -7.60 -7.62
CA SER A 123 -7.11 -6.66 -7.07
C SER A 123 -6.96 -5.28 -7.71
N GLU A 124 -5.74 -4.76 -7.79
CA GLU A 124 -5.47 -3.47 -8.42
C GLU A 124 -5.85 -3.47 -9.90
N GLN A 125 -5.49 -4.52 -10.64
CA GLN A 125 -5.86 -4.66 -12.05
C GLN A 125 -7.38 -4.76 -12.25
N TYR A 126 -8.08 -5.43 -11.34
CA TYR A 126 -9.54 -5.48 -11.35
C TYR A 126 -10.14 -4.08 -11.22
N PHE A 127 -9.73 -3.28 -10.23
CA PHE A 127 -10.29 -1.94 -10.01
C PHE A 127 -9.83 -0.91 -11.04
N TYR A 128 -8.64 -1.08 -11.63
CA TYR A 128 -8.21 -0.25 -12.76
C TYR A 128 -9.17 -0.40 -13.96
N LYS A 129 -9.63 -1.63 -14.22
CA LYS A 129 -10.61 -1.95 -15.28
C LYS A 129 -12.06 -1.66 -14.89
N ASN A 130 -12.36 -1.68 -13.59
CA ASN A 130 -13.71 -1.54 -13.03
C ASN A 130 -13.75 -0.39 -12.02
N LYS A 131 -13.42 0.82 -12.48
CA LYS A 131 -13.34 2.02 -11.63
C LYS A 131 -14.67 2.30 -10.93
N ILE A 132 -14.59 2.74 -9.68
CA ILE A 132 -15.77 3.24 -8.95
C ILE A 132 -16.16 4.62 -9.49
N LYS A 133 -17.43 4.99 -9.36
CA LYS A 133 -17.93 6.29 -9.80
C LYS A 133 -17.85 7.34 -8.71
N GLU A 134 -18.10 6.93 -7.46
CA GLU A 134 -18.23 7.85 -6.34
C GLU A 134 -17.64 7.27 -5.06
N ILE A 135 -17.18 8.18 -4.20
CA ILE A 135 -16.76 7.90 -2.83
C ILE A 135 -17.72 8.65 -1.90
N SER A 136 -18.50 7.91 -1.11
CA SER A 136 -19.58 8.49 -0.31
C SER A 136 -19.11 9.16 0.98
N ASN A 137 -17.97 8.75 1.53
CA ASN A 137 -17.43 9.23 2.80
C ASN A 137 -16.22 10.16 2.66
N PHE A 138 -15.96 10.69 1.45
CA PHE A 138 -14.71 11.37 1.12
C PHE A 138 -14.34 12.53 2.06
N PRO A 139 -15.26 13.46 2.42
CA PRO A 139 -14.92 14.56 3.34
C PRO A 139 -14.52 14.07 4.75
N SER A 140 -15.30 13.14 5.31
CA SER A 140 -14.99 12.55 6.62
C SER A 140 -13.71 11.69 6.59
N PHE A 141 -13.44 11.05 5.46
CA PHE A 141 -12.20 10.30 5.24
C PHE A 141 -10.99 11.23 5.29
N LEU A 142 -11.01 12.34 4.53
CA LEU A 142 -9.92 13.33 4.53
C LEU A 142 -9.68 13.94 5.92
N GLN A 143 -10.74 14.21 6.68
CA GLN A 143 -10.59 14.72 8.04
C GLN A 143 -9.83 13.76 8.95
N ARG A 144 -10.19 12.45 8.93
CA ARG A 144 -9.48 11.42 9.71
C ARG A 144 -8.02 11.30 9.30
N VAL A 145 -7.75 11.26 8.00
CA VAL A 145 -6.37 11.18 7.49
C VAL A 145 -5.56 12.41 7.92
N LYS A 146 -6.15 13.61 7.87
CA LYS A 146 -5.48 14.83 8.33
C LYS A 146 -5.09 14.74 9.79
N GLU A 147 -5.96 14.20 10.65
CA GLU A 147 -5.64 13.99 12.06
C GLU A 147 -4.48 13.01 12.25
N ASP A 148 -4.45 11.91 11.49
CA ASP A 148 -3.38 10.92 11.55
C ASP A 148 -2.04 11.45 11.01
N ILE A 149 -2.06 12.24 9.93
CA ILE A 149 -0.89 12.95 9.40
C ILE A 149 -0.32 13.92 10.45
N ASN A 150 -1.19 14.65 11.15
CA ASN A 150 -0.77 15.52 12.24
C ASN A 150 -0.12 14.72 13.38
N LYS A 151 -0.72 13.58 13.78
CA LYS A 151 -0.12 12.71 14.81
C LYS A 151 1.27 12.22 14.40
N ALA A 152 1.45 11.80 13.15
CA ALA A 152 2.74 11.37 12.63
C ALA A 152 3.78 12.49 12.72
N ALA A 153 3.45 13.69 12.21
CA ALA A 153 4.34 14.85 12.26
C ALA A 153 4.68 15.29 13.69
N CYS A 154 3.71 15.27 14.63
CA CYS A 154 3.96 15.57 16.05
C CYS A 154 4.93 14.59 16.73
N ASN A 155 5.12 13.40 16.16
CA ASN A 155 6.02 12.37 16.66
C ASN A 155 7.24 12.17 15.75
N ASN A 156 7.57 13.17 14.94
CA ASN A 156 8.71 13.16 14.04
C ASN A 156 8.70 12.00 13.02
N ILE A 157 7.52 11.51 12.62
CA ILE A 157 7.40 10.42 11.66
C ILE A 157 7.04 10.97 10.27
N SER A 158 7.86 10.61 9.27
CA SER A 158 7.58 10.78 7.85
C SER A 158 6.99 9.50 7.25
N ILE A 159 5.94 9.63 6.43
CA ILE A 159 5.26 8.51 5.77
C ILE A 159 5.18 8.77 4.26
N ALA A 160 5.94 7.99 3.48
CA ALA A 160 5.95 8.11 2.02
C ALA A 160 4.65 7.64 1.36
N PHE A 161 4.35 8.19 0.18
CA PHE A 161 3.15 7.93 -0.62
C PHE A 161 2.95 6.44 -0.93
N ASP A 162 4.04 5.68 -1.05
CA ASP A 162 4.00 4.27 -1.39
C ASP A 162 3.57 3.34 -0.26
N SER A 163 3.50 3.89 0.95
CA SER A 163 3.07 3.19 2.16
C SER A 163 1.54 3.06 2.26
N TYR A 164 0.78 3.90 1.52
CA TYR A 164 -0.67 3.99 1.60
C TYR A 164 -1.39 2.95 0.73
N PHE A 165 -2.32 2.23 1.35
CA PHE A 165 -3.23 1.30 0.69
C PHE A 165 -4.67 1.71 1.00
N PHE A 166 -5.50 1.83 -0.02
CA PHE A 166 -6.87 2.33 0.09
C PHE A 166 -7.88 1.23 -0.16
N SER A 167 -8.94 1.17 0.66
CA SER A 167 -9.95 0.13 0.54
C SER A 167 -11.00 0.46 -0.52
N ILE A 168 -11.37 -0.52 -1.34
CA ILE A 168 -12.50 -0.45 -2.26
C ILE A 168 -13.34 -1.72 -2.12
N GLU A 169 -14.67 -1.55 -2.10
CA GLU A 169 -15.61 -2.66 -2.12
C GLU A 169 -15.86 -3.15 -3.55
N LYS A 170 -15.66 -4.44 -3.80
CA LYS A 170 -15.93 -5.05 -5.11
C LYS A 170 -17.42 -4.99 -5.45
N GLY A 171 -17.71 -4.72 -6.73
CA GLY A 171 -19.06 -4.72 -7.28
C GLY A 171 -19.91 -3.49 -6.92
N LYS A 172 -19.38 -2.53 -6.15
CA LYS A 172 -20.07 -1.27 -5.84
C LYS A 172 -19.58 -0.15 -6.75
N SER A 173 -20.51 0.61 -7.32
CA SER A 173 -20.18 1.84 -8.07
C SER A 173 -19.95 3.04 -7.16
N CYS A 174 -20.52 3.02 -5.94
CA CYS A 174 -20.31 4.02 -4.90
C CYS A 174 -19.70 3.31 -3.70
N SER A 175 -18.47 3.65 -3.32
CA SER A 175 -17.73 2.98 -2.25
C SER A 175 -17.58 3.89 -1.04
N VAL A 176 -17.63 3.29 0.15
CA VAL A 176 -16.95 3.84 1.32
C VAL A 176 -15.48 3.45 1.18
N ILE A 177 -14.57 4.39 1.39
CA ILE A 177 -13.13 4.11 1.41
C ILE A 177 -12.56 4.25 2.81
N ASP A 178 -11.52 3.49 3.09
CA ASP A 178 -10.63 3.64 4.24
C ASP A 178 -9.20 3.45 3.77
N TYR A 179 -8.23 3.58 4.67
CA TYR A 179 -6.83 3.34 4.34
C TYR A 179 -6.11 2.53 5.42
N LYS A 180 -5.00 1.92 5.03
CA LYS A 180 -4.01 1.33 5.93
C LYS A 180 -2.61 1.64 5.40
N ILE A 181 -1.68 1.85 6.32
CA ILE A 181 -0.24 1.80 6.07
C ILE A 181 0.19 0.34 6.04
N ALA A 182 0.65 -0.15 4.89
CA ALA A 182 0.95 -1.58 4.69
C ALA A 182 2.25 -1.87 3.93
N ASP A 183 2.92 -0.84 3.43
CA ASP A 183 4.35 -0.89 3.17
C ASP A 183 5.08 0.01 4.17
N TRP A 184 6.17 -0.47 4.75
CA TRP A 184 6.90 0.23 5.80
C TRP A 184 8.31 0.57 5.38
N ASP A 185 8.73 0.26 4.15
CA ASP A 185 10.11 0.45 3.72
C ASP A 185 10.53 1.93 3.75
N ASN A 186 9.60 2.85 3.46
CA ASN A 186 9.86 4.30 3.33
C ASN A 186 9.17 5.15 4.42
N ILE A 187 9.17 4.63 5.65
CA ILE A 187 8.75 5.37 6.86
C ILE A 187 10.00 5.73 7.66
N GLU A 188 10.11 6.96 8.14
CA GLU A 188 11.31 7.48 8.79
C GLU A 188 11.00 8.28 10.05
N GLU A 189 11.93 8.23 11.01
CA GLU A 189 11.95 9.09 12.19
C GLU A 189 12.91 10.24 11.89
N CYS A 190 12.39 11.47 11.87
CA CYS A 190 13.08 12.67 11.41
C CYS A 190 13.36 13.61 12.59
N GLU A 191 14.51 13.46 13.24
CA GLU A 191 14.86 14.25 14.43
C GLU A 191 15.20 15.73 14.15
N ASP A 192 15.62 16.05 12.92
CA ASP A 192 16.18 17.36 12.56
C ASP A 192 15.23 18.24 11.71
N ILE A 193 13.97 17.85 11.54
CA ILE A 193 12.99 18.58 10.71
C ILE A 193 11.96 19.30 11.61
N ASP A 194 11.66 20.56 11.30
CA ASP A 194 10.62 21.32 12.02
C ASP A 194 9.23 20.68 11.81
N PHE A 195 8.39 20.72 12.85
CA PHE A 195 7.03 20.16 12.79
C PHE A 195 6.24 20.63 11.56
N LYS A 196 6.30 21.93 11.19
CA LYS A 196 5.52 22.44 10.04
C LYS A 196 6.05 21.92 8.72
N GLU A 197 7.36 21.78 8.61
CA GLU A 197 8.01 21.22 7.42
C GLU A 197 7.65 19.74 7.27
N LEU A 198 7.77 18.96 8.35
CA LEU A 198 7.42 17.54 8.34
C LEU A 198 5.92 17.32 8.09
N LEU A 199 5.05 18.15 8.69
CA LEU A 199 3.62 18.12 8.41
C LEU A 199 3.35 18.36 6.92
N ASN A 200 4.02 19.33 6.31
CA ASN A 200 3.89 19.60 4.89
C ASN A 200 4.40 18.43 4.02
N VAL A 201 5.52 17.79 4.39
CA VAL A 201 6.02 16.58 3.72
C VAL A 201 4.95 15.49 3.74
N ASN A 202 4.42 15.15 4.91
CA ASN A 202 3.40 14.10 5.04
C ASN A 202 2.12 14.43 4.26
N ILE A 203 1.71 15.70 4.21
CA ILE A 203 0.57 16.13 3.39
C ILE A 203 0.85 15.90 1.92
N VAL A 204 2.01 16.30 1.41
CA VAL A 204 2.39 16.12 0.00
C VAL A 204 2.45 14.64 -0.38
N GLU A 205 3.03 13.80 0.47
CA GLU A 205 3.10 12.35 0.26
C GLU A 205 1.70 11.71 0.22
N PHE A 206 0.81 12.10 1.13
CA PHE A 206 -0.58 11.66 1.08
C PHE A 206 -1.32 12.16 -0.15
N GLN A 207 -1.14 13.44 -0.51
CA GLN A 207 -1.75 14.03 -1.71
C GLN A 207 -1.35 13.23 -2.95
N GLU A 208 -0.07 12.92 -3.12
CA GLU A 208 0.43 12.11 -4.23
C GLU A 208 -0.23 10.72 -4.26
N ALA A 209 -0.27 10.01 -3.13
CA ALA A 209 -0.92 8.70 -3.03
C ALA A 209 -2.41 8.78 -3.42
N MET A 210 -3.12 9.77 -2.88
CA MET A 210 -4.55 9.94 -3.09
C MET A 210 -4.88 10.38 -4.53
N PHE A 211 -4.08 11.27 -5.13
CA PHE A 211 -4.24 11.69 -6.53
C PHE A 211 -4.10 10.49 -7.47
N ARG A 212 -3.07 9.67 -7.29
CA ARG A 212 -2.89 8.47 -8.11
C ARG A 212 -4.01 7.46 -7.89
N PHE A 213 -4.48 7.28 -6.66
CA PHE A 213 -5.65 6.43 -6.40
C PHE A 213 -6.87 6.91 -7.17
N LEU A 214 -7.17 8.21 -7.14
CA LEU A 214 -8.30 8.79 -7.85
C LEU A 214 -8.17 8.61 -9.37
N GLU A 215 -6.97 8.80 -9.91
CA GLU A 215 -6.70 8.63 -11.33
C GLU A 215 -6.89 7.17 -11.79
N LEU A 216 -6.36 6.22 -11.02
CA LEU A 216 -6.33 4.81 -11.38
C LEU A 216 -7.65 4.09 -11.09
N PHE A 217 -8.36 4.44 -10.03
CA PHE A 217 -9.48 3.64 -9.53
C PHE A 217 -10.82 4.37 -9.49
N VAL A 218 -10.87 5.69 -9.75
CA VAL A 218 -12.12 6.46 -9.82
C VAL A 218 -12.38 6.92 -11.26
N GLN A 219 -13.62 6.78 -11.70
CA GLN A 219 -14.06 7.19 -13.03
C GLN A 219 -13.86 8.70 -13.21
N GLU A 220 -13.40 9.08 -14.40
CA GLU A 220 -13.31 10.48 -14.79
C GLU A 220 -14.69 11.16 -14.81
N GLY A 221 -14.74 12.38 -14.27
CA GLY A 221 -15.94 13.21 -14.23
C GLY A 221 -15.92 14.18 -13.04
N GLU A 222 -17.01 14.93 -12.90
CA GLU A 222 -17.16 16.02 -11.91
C GLU A 222 -16.86 15.59 -10.46
N LYS A 223 -17.20 14.34 -10.11
CA LYS A 223 -16.93 13.80 -8.76
C LYS A 223 -15.43 13.66 -8.50
N ARG A 224 -14.67 13.15 -9.46
CA ARG A 224 -13.20 13.01 -9.33
C ARG A 224 -12.55 14.38 -9.21
N GLU A 225 -12.98 15.35 -10.02
CA GLU A 225 -12.49 16.74 -9.96
C GLU A 225 -12.78 17.39 -8.60
N LEU A 226 -13.98 17.17 -8.06
CA LEU A 226 -14.34 17.61 -6.70
C LEU A 226 -13.41 17.00 -5.65
N TYR A 227 -13.16 15.69 -5.72
CA TYR A 227 -12.25 15.01 -4.78
C TYR A 227 -10.83 15.55 -4.88
N GLN A 228 -10.33 15.77 -6.11
CA GLN A 228 -9.02 16.37 -6.37
C GLN A 228 -8.92 17.78 -5.78
N SER A 229 -9.94 18.62 -5.96
CA SER A 229 -9.98 19.95 -5.37
C SER A 229 -9.95 19.91 -3.84
N LEU A 230 -10.68 18.99 -3.21
CA LEU A 230 -10.68 18.83 -1.75
C LEU A 230 -9.30 18.39 -1.22
N ILE A 231 -8.61 17.50 -1.93
CA ILE A 231 -7.24 17.08 -1.60
C ILE A 231 -6.27 18.26 -1.69
N SER A 232 -6.36 19.07 -2.75
CA SER A 232 -5.51 20.26 -2.92
C SER A 232 -5.71 21.31 -1.81
N CYS A 233 -6.88 21.32 -1.17
CA CYS A 233 -7.15 22.19 -0.02
C CYS A 233 -6.58 21.66 1.31
N LEU A 234 -5.95 20.48 1.34
CA LEU A 234 -5.19 20.05 2.49
C LEU A 234 -3.96 20.92 2.65
N THR A 235 -4.00 21.80 3.65
CA THR A 235 -2.86 22.60 4.10
C THR A 235 -2.36 22.06 5.45
N PRO A 236 -1.08 22.32 5.77
CA PRO A 236 -0.59 22.25 7.14
C PRO A 236 -1.52 22.97 8.12
#